data_AF-A0A923YFD1-F1
#
_entry.id   AF-A0A923YFD1-F1
#
_cell.length_a   1.000
_cell.length_b   1.000
_cell.length_c   1.000
_cell.angle_alpha   90.00
_cell.angle_beta   90.00
_cell.angle_gamma   90.00
#
_symmetry.space_group_name_H-M   'P 1'
#
loop_
_entity.id
_entity.type
_entity.pdbx_description
1 polymer ?
#
loop_
_entity_poly.entity_id
_entity_poly.type
_entity_poly.pdbx_seq_one_letter_code
_entity_poly.pdbx_strand_id
1 'polypeptide(L)'
;MIFKYITIIFILISKLSLAQAENLECGSLKNGFGPYDYRTEKGSSLELVESAHFTQQVEMLISATTGYIGGDIDYTLRAFPNHHRALMSVMRYGEKTKSAKPPSMKYTVECYFDRAIRFRPDDAITRMIYSIYLAKNNRTPEALQQLDVAGDGIDLQENAFTHYNLGLSYFDLKEYDKSAIHAHKAYRLGFPQTALKDKLKSVGKWIELEAELPNDSASTSTPLN
;
A
#
# COMPACT_ATOMS: atom_id res chain seq x y z
N MET A 1 -68.89 -13.74 -18.50
CA MET A 1 -68.31 -12.60 -17.78
C MET A 1 -67.33 -13.11 -16.73
N ILE A 2 -66.28 -12.32 -16.47
CA ILE A 2 -65.26 -12.42 -15.40
C ILE A 2 -63.93 -13.08 -15.84
N PHE A 3 -63.08 -12.23 -16.44
CA PHE A 3 -61.62 -12.43 -16.52
C PHE A 3 -61.01 -12.21 -15.13
N LYS A 4 -60.23 -13.18 -14.62
CA LYS A 4 -59.41 -13.03 -13.42
C LYS A 4 -58.07 -12.38 -13.80
N TYR A 5 -57.82 -11.16 -13.31
CA TYR A 5 -56.51 -10.52 -13.39
C TYR A 5 -55.68 -10.92 -12.17
N ILE A 6 -54.54 -11.57 -12.39
CA ILE A 6 -53.51 -11.81 -11.38
C ILE A 6 -52.51 -10.66 -11.51
N THR A 7 -52.53 -9.73 -10.56
CA THR A 7 -51.55 -8.65 -10.47
C THR A 7 -50.27 -9.19 -9.84
N ILE A 8 -49.24 -9.43 -10.64
CA ILE A 8 -47.89 -9.76 -10.14
C ILE A 8 -47.21 -8.43 -9.75
N ILE A 9 -47.07 -8.20 -8.45
CA ILE A 9 -46.29 -7.09 -7.91
C ILE A 9 -44.82 -7.48 -7.92
N PHE A 10 -44.05 -6.96 -8.87
CA PHE A 10 -42.59 -7.02 -8.85
C PHE A 10 -42.06 -6.02 -7.81
N ILE A 11 -41.65 -6.51 -6.64
CA ILE A 11 -40.92 -5.70 -5.67
C ILE A 11 -39.49 -5.55 -6.18
N LEU A 12 -39.19 -4.41 -6.80
CA LEU A 12 -37.83 -4.00 -7.12
C LEU A 12 -37.12 -3.64 -5.81
N ILE A 13 -36.39 -4.59 -5.22
CA ILE A 13 -35.51 -4.30 -4.09
C ILE A 13 -34.28 -3.58 -4.67
N SER A 14 -34.31 -2.25 -4.65
CA SER A 14 -33.16 -1.41 -5.00
C SER A 14 -32.00 -1.67 -4.04
N LYS A 15 -30.97 -2.39 -4.51
CA LYS A 15 -29.71 -2.63 -3.80
C LYS A 15 -28.81 -1.38 -3.77
N LEU A 16 -29.28 -0.28 -3.18
CA LEU A 16 -28.51 0.97 -3.09
C LEU A 16 -28.65 1.59 -1.71
N SER A 17 -27.95 1.06 -0.69
CA SER A 17 -27.61 1.86 0.51
C SER A 17 -26.61 1.20 1.48
N LEU A 18 -25.61 0.42 1.03
CA LEU A 18 -24.59 -0.14 1.95
C LEU A 18 -23.23 0.56 1.89
N ALA A 19 -22.99 1.49 0.96
CA ALA A 19 -21.68 2.12 0.80
C ALA A 19 -21.44 3.38 1.67
N GLN A 20 -22.45 3.88 2.39
CA GLN A 20 -22.33 5.12 3.18
C GLN A 20 -22.15 4.90 4.69
N ALA A 21 -22.22 3.66 5.19
CA ALA A 21 -22.07 3.36 6.61
C ALA A 21 -20.60 3.19 7.05
N GLU A 22 -19.68 2.80 6.16
CA GLU A 22 -18.26 2.57 6.53
C GLU A 22 -17.51 3.86 6.90
N ASN A 23 -17.91 5.02 6.37
CA ASN A 23 -17.24 6.30 6.65
C ASN A 23 -17.37 6.79 8.11
N LEU A 24 -18.26 6.20 8.91
CA LEU A 24 -18.49 6.64 10.30
C LEU A 24 -17.60 5.92 11.33
N GLU A 25 -17.10 4.71 11.04
CA GLU A 25 -16.44 3.87 12.05
C GLU A 25 -14.99 4.30 12.36
N CYS A 26 -14.24 4.73 11.35
CA CYS A 26 -12.83 5.13 11.50
C CYS A 26 -12.61 6.63 11.78
N GLY A 27 -13.70 7.34 12.08
CA GLY A 27 -13.71 8.73 12.52
C GLY A 27 -13.29 9.76 11.46
N SER A 28 -13.36 11.02 11.86
CA SER A 28 -13.00 12.18 11.02
C SER A 28 -11.49 12.31 10.82
N LEU A 29 -11.07 12.81 9.65
CA LEU A 29 -9.67 13.20 9.37
C LEU A 29 -9.30 14.57 9.97
N LYS A 30 -10.27 15.33 10.51
CA LYS A 30 -10.01 16.63 11.16
C LYS A 30 -9.04 16.46 12.33
N ASN A 31 -7.94 17.20 12.30
CA ASN A 31 -6.94 17.22 13.37
C ASN A 31 -6.54 18.68 13.67
N GLY A 32 -6.07 18.94 14.90
CA GLY A 32 -5.57 20.27 15.28
C GLY A 32 -4.22 20.62 14.66
N PHE A 33 -3.47 19.62 14.22
CA PHE A 33 -2.17 19.75 13.56
C PHE A 33 -2.10 18.76 12.39
N GLY A 34 -2.03 19.25 11.16
CA GLY A 34 -2.28 18.43 9.96
C GLY A 34 -3.78 18.18 9.72
N PRO A 35 -4.18 17.17 8.91
CA PRO A 35 -3.31 16.15 8.33
C PRO A 35 -2.42 16.69 7.19
N TYR A 36 -1.15 16.31 7.20
CA TYR A 36 -0.19 16.61 6.15
C TYR A 36 0.07 15.39 5.26
N ASP A 37 0.41 15.64 3.99
CA ASP A 37 0.75 14.58 3.03
C ASP A 37 2.22 14.20 3.18
N TYR A 38 2.46 12.98 3.68
CA TYR A 38 3.80 12.45 3.88
C TYR A 38 4.64 12.39 2.60
N ARG A 39 4.02 12.41 1.41
CA ARG A 39 4.74 12.38 0.13
C ARG A 39 5.39 13.72 -0.19
N THR A 40 4.77 14.83 0.21
CA THR A 40 5.16 16.18 -0.20
C THR A 40 5.65 17.05 0.95
N GLU A 41 5.09 16.88 2.15
CA GLU A 41 5.53 17.63 3.34
C GLU A 41 6.80 17.01 3.90
N LYS A 42 7.92 17.70 3.72
CA LYS A 42 9.28 17.28 4.12
C LYS A 42 10.00 18.31 4.97
N GLY A 43 9.29 19.34 5.42
CA GLY A 43 9.85 20.43 6.22
C GLY A 43 9.58 20.26 7.71
N SER A 44 9.46 21.39 8.40
CA SER A 44 9.40 21.47 9.87
C SER A 44 8.23 20.69 10.49
N SER A 45 7.10 20.55 9.78
CA SER A 45 5.97 19.77 10.28
C SER A 45 6.31 18.29 10.42
N LEU A 46 7.04 17.73 9.45
CA LEU A 46 7.48 16.33 9.51
C LEU A 46 8.53 16.15 10.59
N GLU A 47 9.54 17.04 10.62
CA GLU A 47 10.60 17.01 11.62
C GLU A 47 10.05 17.09 13.05
N LEU A 48 9.09 17.98 13.32
CA LEU A 48 8.47 18.12 14.63
C LEU A 48 7.76 16.83 15.06
N VAL A 49 7.02 16.19 14.15
CA VAL A 49 6.29 14.96 14.47
C VAL A 49 7.24 13.78 14.65
N GLU A 50 8.18 13.55 13.74
CA GLU A 50 9.09 12.41 13.84
C GLU A 50 10.03 12.53 15.06
N SER A 51 10.52 13.73 15.36
CA SER A 51 11.39 13.93 16.54
C SER A 51 10.66 13.80 17.87
N ALA A 52 9.38 14.19 17.95
CA ALA A 52 8.61 14.16 19.20
C ALA A 52 7.84 12.84 19.42
N HIS A 53 7.40 12.18 18.34
CA HIS A 53 6.45 11.07 18.42
C HIS A 53 6.81 9.86 17.57
N PHE A 54 7.77 9.94 16.64
CA PHE A 54 8.14 8.81 15.79
C PHE A 54 9.65 8.59 15.71
N THR A 55 10.28 8.59 16.89
CA THR A 55 11.70 8.26 17.01
C THR A 55 11.96 6.82 16.60
N GLN A 56 13.23 6.49 16.34
CA GLN A 56 13.64 5.13 15.99
C GLN A 56 13.18 4.08 17.04
N GLN A 57 13.15 4.45 18.32
CA GLN A 57 12.70 3.58 19.40
C GLN A 57 11.19 3.28 19.31
N VAL A 58 10.38 4.28 18.92
CA VAL A 58 8.94 4.11 18.68
C VAL A 58 8.72 3.26 17.43
N GLU A 59 9.41 3.56 16.34
CA GLU A 59 9.30 2.82 15.08
C GLU A 59 9.60 1.32 15.26
N MET A 60 10.63 1.00 16.04
CA MET A 60 11.03 -0.37 16.39
C MET A 60 10.19 -1.00 17.52
N LEU A 61 9.20 -0.26 18.07
CA LEU A 61 8.33 -0.71 19.17
C LEU A 61 9.11 -1.11 20.44
N ILE A 62 10.22 -0.42 20.73
CA ILE A 62 11.09 -0.66 21.89
C ILE A 62 10.60 0.15 23.10
N SER A 63 10.46 1.46 22.94
CA SER A 63 10.00 2.38 24.00
C SER A 63 9.29 3.59 23.41
N ALA A 64 8.39 4.18 24.19
CA ALA A 64 7.73 5.43 23.83
C ALA A 64 8.71 6.61 23.96
N THR A 65 8.48 7.65 23.15
CA THR A 65 9.03 9.00 23.37
C THR A 65 8.13 9.75 24.35
N THR A 66 6.81 9.64 24.18
CA THR A 66 5.82 10.24 25.08
C THR A 66 4.82 9.20 25.56
N GLY A 67 4.66 9.06 26.88
CA GLY A 67 3.66 8.19 27.50
C GLY A 67 3.73 6.72 27.07
N TYR A 68 3.04 6.36 25.98
CA TYR A 68 2.89 5.01 25.47
C TYR A 68 3.21 4.93 23.97
N ILE A 69 3.82 3.83 23.53
CA ILE A 69 4.17 3.58 22.11
C ILE A 69 2.95 3.78 21.20
N GLY A 70 1.79 3.26 21.59
CA GLY A 70 0.57 3.44 20.82
C GLY A 70 0.11 4.91 20.72
N GLY A 71 0.30 5.70 21.78
CA GLY A 71 -0.05 7.13 21.76
C GLY A 71 0.83 7.93 20.80
N ASP A 72 2.12 7.62 20.77
CA ASP A 72 3.09 8.21 19.85
C ASP A 72 2.80 7.86 18.38
N ILE A 73 2.50 6.59 18.08
CA ILE A 73 2.11 6.17 16.73
C ILE A 73 0.75 6.77 16.34
N ASP A 74 -0.23 6.81 17.25
CA ASP A 74 -1.53 7.47 17.03
C ASP A 74 -1.36 8.95 16.69
N TYR A 75 -0.54 9.68 17.44
CA TYR A 75 -0.26 11.09 17.17
C TYR A 75 0.32 11.27 15.76
N THR A 76 1.33 10.47 15.44
CA THR A 76 2.00 10.49 14.13
C THR A 76 0.99 10.26 13.00
N LEU A 77 0.14 9.24 13.11
CA LEU A 77 -0.85 8.90 12.07
C LEU A 77 -2.08 9.81 12.04
N ARG A 78 -2.33 10.63 13.08
CA ARG A 78 -3.32 11.71 12.99
C ARG A 78 -2.77 12.96 12.31
N ALA A 79 -1.49 13.27 12.54
CA ALA A 79 -0.81 14.38 11.88
C ALA A 79 -0.44 14.07 10.42
N PHE A 80 -0.08 12.82 10.12
CA PHE A 80 0.27 12.33 8.80
C PHE A 80 -0.43 10.97 8.54
N PRO A 81 -1.68 10.97 8.06
CA PRO A 81 -2.44 9.73 7.86
C PRO A 81 -1.74 8.72 6.95
N ASN A 82 -1.04 9.20 5.92
CA ASN A 82 -0.27 8.37 4.99
C ASN A 82 1.22 8.25 5.35
N HIS A 83 1.59 8.38 6.63
CA HIS A 83 2.98 8.19 7.05
C HIS A 83 3.41 6.72 6.91
N HIS A 84 4.14 6.39 5.84
CA HIS A 84 4.43 5.01 5.45
C HIS A 84 5.10 4.18 6.57
N ARG A 85 6.11 4.76 7.22
CA ARG A 85 6.83 4.09 8.32
C ARG A 85 5.92 3.83 9.54
N ALA A 86 5.11 4.81 9.95
CA ALA A 86 4.17 4.64 11.06
C ALA A 86 3.03 3.65 10.74
N LEU A 87 2.59 3.58 9.47
CA LEU A 87 1.63 2.55 9.01
C LEU A 87 2.22 1.14 9.12
N MET A 88 3.50 0.96 8.80
CA MET A 88 4.21 -0.31 9.04
C MET A 88 4.32 -0.61 10.54
N SER A 89 4.62 0.39 11.37
CA SER A 89 4.72 0.21 12.82
C SER A 89 3.38 -0.14 13.48
N VAL A 90 2.26 0.45 13.06
CA VAL A 90 0.94 0.09 13.63
C VAL A 90 0.53 -1.34 13.28
N MET A 91 0.82 -1.82 12.06
CA MET A 91 0.63 -3.22 11.70
C MET A 91 1.45 -4.14 12.61
N ARG A 92 2.77 -3.89 12.73
CA ARG A 92 3.68 -4.66 13.59
C ARG A 92 3.25 -4.62 15.05
N TYR A 93 2.69 -3.50 15.51
CA TYR A 93 2.22 -3.38 16.88
C TYR A 93 0.95 -4.20 17.12
N GLY A 94 0.04 -4.23 16.14
CA GLY A 94 -1.08 -5.17 16.08
C GLY A 94 -0.65 -6.61 16.22
N GLU A 95 0.34 -7.04 15.43
CA GLU A 95 0.91 -8.39 15.50
C GLU A 95 1.55 -8.68 16.87
N LYS A 96 2.41 -7.77 17.36
CA LYS A 96 3.11 -7.90 18.64
C LYS A 96 2.16 -8.04 19.83
N THR A 97 1.04 -7.31 19.79
CA THR A 97 0.04 -7.29 20.86
C THR A 97 -1.13 -8.23 20.63
N LYS A 98 -1.19 -8.89 19.47
CA LYS A 98 -2.30 -9.75 19.03
C LYS A 98 -3.66 -9.07 19.15
N SER A 99 -3.73 -7.80 18.78
CA SER A 99 -4.96 -7.00 18.89
C SER A 99 -5.22 -6.21 17.62
N ALA A 100 -6.48 -6.20 17.18
CA ALA A 100 -6.95 -5.31 16.12
C ALA A 100 -6.86 -3.83 16.53
N LYS A 101 -6.90 -3.54 17.84
CA LYS A 101 -6.68 -2.20 18.42
C LYS A 101 -5.61 -2.31 19.50
N PRO A 102 -4.32 -2.09 19.17
CA PRO A 102 -3.24 -2.14 20.14
C PRO A 102 -3.44 -1.17 21.30
N PRO A 103 -2.80 -1.40 22.46
CA PRO A 103 -2.88 -0.50 23.62
C PRO A 103 -2.55 0.94 23.26
N SER A 104 -3.27 1.88 23.87
CA SER A 104 -3.08 3.33 23.69
C SER A 104 -3.25 3.84 22.25
N MET A 105 -3.86 3.07 21.34
CA MET A 105 -4.28 3.53 20.02
C MET A 105 -5.71 4.07 20.06
N LYS A 106 -5.99 5.14 19.30
CA LYS A 106 -7.36 5.64 19.15
C LYS A 106 -8.22 4.72 18.29
N TYR A 107 -7.67 4.24 17.18
CA TYR A 107 -8.35 3.42 16.20
C TYR A 107 -7.76 2.01 16.08
N THR A 108 -8.48 1.10 15.41
CA THR A 108 -7.93 -0.20 14.99
C THR A 108 -6.83 -0.01 13.95
N VAL A 109 -5.98 -1.03 13.77
CA VAL A 109 -4.95 -1.05 12.72
C VAL A 109 -5.59 -0.78 11.35
N GLU A 110 -6.67 -1.48 11.03
CA GLU A 110 -7.40 -1.30 9.76
C GLU A 110 -7.93 0.13 9.58
N CYS A 111 -8.44 0.75 10.65
CA CYS A 111 -8.90 2.13 10.56
C CYS A 111 -7.79 3.13 10.25
N TYR A 112 -6.53 2.87 10.60
CA TYR A 112 -5.44 3.75 10.16
C TYR A 112 -5.19 3.63 8.65
N PHE A 113 -5.35 2.45 8.07
CA PHE A 113 -5.26 2.27 6.61
C PHE A 113 -6.43 2.92 5.87
N ASP A 114 -7.67 2.73 6.35
CA ASP A 114 -8.83 3.44 5.83
C ASP A 114 -8.60 4.95 5.81
N ARG A 115 -8.16 5.51 6.95
CA ARG A 115 -7.89 6.94 7.07
C ARG A 115 -6.80 7.41 6.10
N ALA A 116 -5.73 6.62 5.93
CA ALA A 116 -4.66 6.93 4.99
C ALA A 116 -5.16 6.98 3.55
N ILE A 117 -5.96 5.98 3.13
CA ILE A 117 -6.52 5.88 1.79
C ILE A 117 -7.58 6.96 1.54
N ARG A 118 -8.45 7.28 2.51
CA ARG A 118 -9.40 8.40 2.39
C ARG A 118 -8.69 9.74 2.26
N PHE A 119 -7.54 9.89 2.92
CA PHE A 119 -6.75 11.10 2.84
C PHE A 119 -6.01 11.23 1.50
N ARG A 120 -5.40 10.15 1.01
CA ARG A 120 -4.71 10.05 -0.29
C ARG A 120 -5.01 8.73 -0.99
N PRO A 121 -6.07 8.69 -1.83
CA PRO A 121 -6.46 7.46 -2.51
C PRO A 121 -5.47 7.05 -3.61
N ASP A 122 -4.59 7.94 -4.04
CA ASP A 122 -3.55 7.74 -5.06
C ASP A 122 -2.19 7.33 -4.46
N ASP A 123 -2.08 7.18 -3.13
CA ASP A 123 -0.83 6.77 -2.50
C ASP A 123 -0.61 5.25 -2.61
N ALA A 124 0.12 4.86 -3.66
CA ALA A 124 0.40 3.47 -3.95
C ALA A 124 1.23 2.76 -2.88
N ILE A 125 2.15 3.47 -2.19
CA ILE A 125 2.94 2.88 -1.10
C ILE A 125 2.02 2.56 0.08
N THR A 126 1.11 3.47 0.43
CA THR A 126 0.09 3.21 1.46
C THR A 126 -0.76 1.98 1.11
N ARG A 127 -1.20 1.85 -0.14
CA ARG A 127 -1.98 0.69 -0.61
C ARG A 127 -1.20 -0.62 -0.53
N MET A 128 0.08 -0.61 -0.91
CA MET A 128 0.96 -1.77 -0.76
C MET A 128 1.13 -2.17 0.70
N ILE A 129 1.32 -1.22 1.61
CA ILE A 129 1.41 -1.53 3.04
C ILE A 129 0.09 -2.12 3.55
N TYR A 130 -1.06 -1.59 3.10
CA TYR A 130 -2.35 -2.17 3.47
C TYR A 130 -2.55 -3.57 2.89
N SER A 131 -2.08 -3.83 1.67
CA SER A 131 -2.07 -5.16 1.07
C SER A 131 -1.27 -6.15 1.93
N ILE A 132 -0.10 -5.76 2.43
CA ILE A 132 0.70 -6.59 3.35
C ILE A 132 -0.09 -6.90 4.63
N TYR A 133 -0.77 -5.90 5.23
CA TYR A 133 -1.63 -6.12 6.39
C TYR A 133 -2.76 -7.10 6.10
N LEU A 134 -3.49 -6.92 4.99
CA LEU A 134 -4.59 -7.78 4.59
C LEU A 134 -4.12 -9.23 4.37
N ALA A 135 -3.01 -9.42 3.67
CA ALA A 135 -2.43 -10.74 3.42
C ALA A 135 -2.04 -11.45 4.72
N LYS A 136 -1.40 -10.74 5.66
CA LYS A 136 -1.07 -11.26 7.01
C LYS A 136 -2.29 -11.66 7.83
N ASN A 137 -3.46 -11.11 7.50
CA ASN A 137 -4.74 -11.43 8.13
C ASN A 137 -5.60 -12.38 7.27
N ASN A 138 -4.97 -13.13 6.34
CA ASN A 138 -5.63 -14.10 5.45
C ASN A 138 -6.69 -13.50 4.50
N ARG A 139 -6.61 -12.20 4.21
CA ARG A 139 -7.52 -11.47 3.31
C ARG A 139 -6.86 -11.24 1.94
N THR A 140 -6.34 -12.31 1.34
CA THR A 140 -5.60 -12.24 0.06
C THR A 140 -6.39 -11.59 -1.08
N PRO A 141 -7.69 -11.87 -1.30
CA PRO A 141 -8.44 -11.21 -2.37
C PRO A 141 -8.46 -9.68 -2.24
N GLU A 142 -8.60 -9.18 -1.02
CA GLU A 142 -8.63 -7.74 -0.74
C GLU A 142 -7.23 -7.13 -0.83
N ALA A 143 -6.21 -7.88 -0.41
CA ALA A 143 -4.81 -7.50 -0.58
C ALA A 143 -4.47 -7.27 -2.06
N LEU A 144 -4.95 -8.16 -2.93
CA LEU A 144 -4.77 -8.04 -4.38
C LEU A 144 -5.52 -6.84 -4.96
N GLN A 145 -6.74 -6.56 -4.51
CA GLN A 145 -7.47 -5.35 -4.92
C GLN A 145 -6.68 -4.07 -4.61
N GLN A 146 -6.02 -3.99 -3.45
CA GLN A 146 -5.19 -2.83 -3.12
C GLN A 146 -3.96 -2.70 -4.04
N LEU A 147 -3.32 -3.82 -4.42
CA LEU A 147 -2.20 -3.78 -5.35
C LEU A 147 -2.64 -3.42 -6.77
N ASP A 148 -3.81 -3.90 -7.21
CA ASP A 148 -4.35 -3.58 -8.53
C ASP A 148 -4.60 -2.08 -8.65
N VAL A 149 -5.27 -1.48 -7.66
CA VAL A 149 -5.48 -0.03 -7.62
C VAL A 149 -4.16 0.75 -7.54
N ALA A 150 -3.17 0.24 -6.81
CA ALA A 150 -1.85 0.84 -6.76
C ALA A 150 -1.13 0.79 -8.11
N GLY A 151 -1.19 -0.35 -8.81
CA GLY A 151 -0.61 -0.56 -10.14
C GLY A 151 -1.19 0.39 -11.18
N ASP A 152 -2.52 0.49 -11.22
CA ASP A 152 -3.24 1.39 -12.13
C ASP A 152 -2.84 2.86 -11.91
N GLY A 153 -2.64 3.27 -10.65
CA GLY A 153 -2.23 4.63 -10.31
C GLY A 153 -0.78 4.98 -10.67
N ILE A 154 0.16 4.02 -10.54
CA ILE A 154 1.59 4.26 -10.79
C ILE A 154 1.92 4.26 -12.29
N ASP A 155 1.17 3.54 -13.11
CA ASP A 155 1.37 3.53 -14.57
C ASP A 155 1.29 4.95 -15.19
N LEU A 156 0.78 5.93 -14.44
CA LEU A 156 0.74 7.35 -14.81
C LEU A 156 1.97 8.18 -14.37
N GLN A 157 2.79 7.67 -13.43
CA GLN A 157 3.86 8.43 -12.75
C GLN A 157 5.29 7.90 -13.04
N GLU A 158 5.43 6.78 -13.76
CA GLU A 158 6.70 6.17 -14.19
C GLU A 158 7.79 6.09 -13.11
N ASN A 159 7.48 5.49 -11.95
CA ASN A 159 8.43 5.37 -10.85
C ASN A 159 9.05 3.97 -10.75
N ALA A 160 10.34 3.84 -11.10
CA ALA A 160 11.09 2.58 -11.12
C ALA A 160 11.08 1.83 -9.77
N PHE A 161 11.34 2.55 -8.68
CA PHE A 161 11.36 2.00 -7.32
C PHE A 161 9.98 1.48 -6.90
N THR A 162 8.92 2.18 -7.28
CA THR A 162 7.56 1.79 -6.91
C THR A 162 7.08 0.59 -7.72
N HIS A 163 7.39 0.52 -9.02
CA HIS A 163 7.17 -0.69 -9.81
C HIS A 163 7.92 -1.89 -9.24
N TYR A 164 9.17 -1.73 -8.83
CA TYR A 164 9.93 -2.82 -8.23
C TYR A 164 9.26 -3.36 -6.95
N ASN A 165 8.81 -2.47 -6.06
CA ASN A 165 8.17 -2.90 -4.83
C ASN A 165 6.75 -3.47 -5.05
N LEU A 166 6.01 -2.99 -6.05
CA LEU A 166 4.77 -3.65 -6.49
C LEU A 166 5.05 -5.07 -6.99
N GLY A 167 6.09 -5.23 -7.80
CA GLY A 167 6.51 -6.53 -8.30
C GLY A 167 6.82 -7.51 -7.18
N LEU A 168 7.54 -7.07 -6.14
CA LEU A 168 7.76 -7.85 -4.92
C LEU A 168 6.44 -8.18 -4.18
N SER A 169 5.54 -7.21 -4.05
CA SER A 169 4.26 -7.41 -3.36
C SER A 169 3.37 -8.43 -4.08
N TYR A 170 3.28 -8.36 -5.40
CA TYR A 170 2.59 -9.38 -6.20
C TYR A 170 3.25 -10.75 -6.12
N PHE A 171 4.59 -10.78 -6.11
CA PHE A 171 5.34 -12.03 -5.98
C PHE A 171 5.00 -12.76 -4.68
N ASP A 172 4.98 -12.03 -3.55
CA ASP A 172 4.69 -12.59 -2.23
C ASP A 172 3.25 -13.12 -2.14
N LEU A 173 2.32 -12.57 -2.94
CA LEU A 173 0.95 -13.07 -3.10
C LEU A 173 0.79 -14.12 -4.21
N LYS A 174 1.90 -14.58 -4.82
CA LYS A 174 1.96 -15.57 -5.90
C LYS A 174 1.33 -15.13 -7.22
N GLU A 175 1.09 -13.84 -7.40
CA GLU A 175 0.67 -13.24 -8.67
C GLU A 175 1.89 -12.99 -9.56
N TYR A 176 2.53 -14.09 -9.97
CA TYR A 176 3.83 -14.03 -10.64
C TYR A 176 3.79 -13.31 -11.99
N ASP A 177 2.68 -13.41 -12.72
CA ASP A 177 2.57 -12.77 -14.03
C ASP A 177 2.49 -11.24 -13.87
N LYS A 178 1.72 -10.74 -12.90
CA LYS A 178 1.69 -9.31 -12.53
C LYS A 178 3.03 -8.84 -11.96
N SER A 179 3.66 -9.70 -11.16
CA SER A 179 4.99 -9.45 -10.61
C SER A 179 6.04 -9.24 -11.72
N ALA A 180 6.06 -10.11 -12.73
CA ALA A 180 6.96 -9.99 -13.88
C ALA A 180 6.73 -8.70 -14.68
N ILE A 181 5.46 -8.33 -14.94
CA ILE A 181 5.12 -7.08 -15.63
C ILE A 181 5.75 -5.87 -14.93
N HIS A 182 5.61 -5.79 -13.60
CA HIS A 182 6.16 -4.69 -12.82
C HIS A 182 7.68 -4.75 -12.67
N ALA A 183 8.27 -5.94 -12.60
CA ALA A 183 9.72 -6.11 -12.61
C ALA A 183 10.34 -5.57 -13.92
N HIS A 184 9.79 -5.95 -15.08
CA HIS A 184 10.23 -5.43 -16.38
C HIS A 184 10.07 -3.91 -16.47
N LYS A 185 8.93 -3.35 -16.02
CA LYS A 185 8.74 -1.90 -15.96
C LYS A 185 9.85 -1.23 -15.12
N ALA A 186 10.15 -1.76 -13.94
CA ALA A 186 11.20 -1.22 -13.07
C ALA A 186 12.57 -1.26 -13.74
N TYR A 187 12.94 -2.36 -14.41
CA TYR A 187 14.24 -2.51 -15.05
C TYR A 187 14.39 -1.68 -16.33
N ARG A 188 13.32 -1.52 -17.12
CA ARG A 188 13.32 -0.57 -18.24
C ARG A 188 13.53 0.88 -17.78
N LEU A 189 13.09 1.22 -16.57
CA LEU A 189 13.34 2.51 -15.94
C LEU A 189 14.71 2.58 -15.22
N GLY A 190 15.58 1.57 -15.41
CA GLY A 190 16.94 1.55 -14.89
C GLY A 190 17.08 1.13 -13.43
N PHE A 191 16.09 0.46 -12.83
CA PHE A 191 16.19 0.01 -11.45
C PHE A 191 17.28 -1.06 -11.29
N PRO A 192 18.29 -0.89 -10.41
CA PRO A 192 19.49 -1.73 -10.44
C PRO A 192 19.36 -3.08 -9.69
N GLN A 193 18.33 -3.26 -8.85
CA GLN A 193 18.25 -4.41 -7.95
C GLN A 193 17.74 -5.67 -8.65
N THR A 194 18.53 -6.75 -8.67
CA THR A 194 18.19 -7.98 -9.38
C THR A 194 17.38 -8.99 -8.57
N ALA A 195 17.21 -8.79 -7.26
CA ALA A 195 16.62 -9.81 -6.39
C ALA A 195 15.20 -10.24 -6.81
N LEU A 196 14.39 -9.34 -7.36
CA LEU A 196 13.07 -9.68 -7.90
C LEU A 196 13.16 -10.53 -9.17
N LYS A 197 14.07 -10.20 -10.10
CA LYS A 197 14.39 -11.05 -11.27
C LYS A 197 14.80 -12.45 -10.84
N ASP A 198 15.67 -12.56 -9.85
CA ASP A 198 16.14 -13.85 -9.34
C ASP A 198 15.00 -14.67 -8.71
N LYS A 199 14.11 -14.02 -7.95
CA LYS A 199 12.87 -14.62 -7.43
C LYS A 199 11.99 -15.16 -8.56
N LEU A 200 11.73 -14.36 -9.61
CA LEU A 200 10.90 -14.77 -10.75
C LEU A 200 11.53 -15.91 -11.56
N LYS A 201 12.86 -15.89 -11.74
CA LYS A 201 13.60 -17.00 -12.36
C LYS A 201 13.44 -18.30 -11.57
N SER A 202 13.53 -18.24 -10.23
CA SER A 202 13.44 -19.44 -9.39
C SER A 202 12.08 -20.15 -9.44
N VAL A 203 11.02 -19.46 -9.86
CA VAL A 203 9.68 -20.03 -10.07
C VAL A 203 9.32 -20.17 -11.57
N GLY A 204 10.28 -19.98 -12.47
CA GLY A 204 10.08 -20.15 -13.92
C GLY A 204 9.16 -19.09 -14.55
N LYS A 205 9.04 -17.91 -13.94
CA LYS A 205 8.13 -16.83 -14.35
C LYS A 205 8.83 -15.61 -14.93
N TRP A 206 10.14 -15.70 -15.12
CA TRP A 206 10.93 -14.66 -15.78
C TRP A 206 11.12 -15.00 -17.26
N ILE A 207 10.73 -14.08 -18.15
CA ILE A 207 11.00 -14.16 -19.58
C ILE A 207 11.87 -12.97 -19.94
N GLU A 208 13.05 -13.21 -20.52
CA GLU A 208 13.93 -12.11 -20.95
C GLU A 208 13.25 -11.35 -22.10
N LEU A 209 13.04 -10.04 -21.95
CA LEU A 209 12.51 -9.19 -23.01
C LEU A 209 13.67 -8.65 -23.84
N GLU A 210 13.49 -8.55 -25.16
CA GLU A 210 14.54 -8.16 -26.11
C GLU A 210 15.17 -6.79 -25.79
N ALA A 211 14.41 -5.87 -25.19
CA ALA A 211 14.88 -4.56 -24.73
C ALA A 211 15.74 -4.58 -23.46
N GLU A 212 15.86 -5.73 -22.79
CA GLU A 212 16.66 -5.93 -21.56
C GLU A 212 17.95 -6.74 -21.82
N LEU A 213 18.19 -7.13 -23.08
CA LEU A 213 19.43 -7.79 -23.48
C LEU A 213 20.60 -6.78 -23.47
N PRO A 214 21.77 -7.16 -22.94
CA PRO A 214 22.99 -6.38 -23.13
C PRO A 214 23.21 -6.14 -24.62
N ASN A 215 23.54 -4.90 -24.98
CA ASN A 215 23.81 -4.50 -26.35
C ASN A 215 25.19 -5.04 -26.78
N ASP A 216 25.29 -6.35 -26.99
CA ASP A 216 26.53 -7.03 -27.41
C ASP A 216 26.89 -6.76 -28.89
N SER A 217 26.18 -5.87 -29.58
CA SER A 217 26.44 -5.51 -30.97
C SER A 217 27.54 -4.46 -31.16
N ALA A 218 28.31 -4.11 -30.13
CA ALA A 218 29.47 -3.24 -30.24
C ALA A 218 30.80 -4.03 -30.18
N SER A 219 30.92 -5.11 -30.95
CA SER A 219 32.22 -5.71 -31.21
C SER A 219 32.41 -6.02 -32.69
N THR A 220 33.53 -5.51 -33.21
CA THR A 220 34.23 -5.82 -34.47
C THR A 220 33.91 -4.96 -35.71
N SER A 221 34.65 -3.86 -35.83
CA SER A 221 35.30 -3.52 -37.10
C SER A 221 36.66 -2.88 -36.82
N THR A 222 37.69 -3.70 -36.68
CA THR A 222 39.08 -3.26 -36.85
C THR A 222 39.28 -2.99 -38.35
N PRO A 223 39.64 -1.78 -38.79
CA PRO A 223 40.10 -1.60 -40.16
C PRO A 223 41.55 -2.07 -40.24
N LEU A 224 41.78 -3.10 -41.06
CA LEU A 224 43.08 -3.32 -41.69
C LEU A 224 43.28 -2.22 -42.73
N ASN A 225 44.19 -1.30 -42.46
CA ASN A 225 45.27 -0.82 -43.35
C ASN A 225 46.05 0.33 -42.71
#